data_AF-A0A8R1II00-F1
#
_entry.id   AF-A0A8R1II00-F1
#
_cell.length_a   1.000
_cell.length_b   1.000
_cell.length_c   1.000
_cell.angle_alpha   90.00
_cell.angle_beta   90.00
_cell.angle_gamma   90.00
#
_symmetry.space_group_name_H-M   'P 1'
#
loop_
_entity.id
_entity.type
_entity.pdbx_description
1 polymer ?
#
loop_
_entity_poly.entity_id
_entity_poly.type
_entity_poly.pdbx_seq_one_letter_code
_entity_poly.pdbx_strand_id
1 'polypeptide(L)'
;MRNIEKNDEQVLGFAVNRLQFALLAETWRLVADDVIGVADVDAVMSAGLGPRYAFNGPCETVHLNAFGVRDYFRRYAQGVTTVLNDMGGVPDFSDESVIQKFESELEPKMSTAKITEHQAEREAKLVEIAKLKKNLNL
;
A
#
# COMPACT_ATOMS: atom_id res chain seq x y z
N MET A 1 -18.08 22.40 26.46
CA MET A 1 -18.58 21.33 25.58
C MET A 1 -18.80 21.93 24.20
N ARG A 2 -17.91 21.66 23.24
CA ARG A 2 -18.16 21.94 21.82
C ARG A 2 -18.39 20.58 21.17
N ASN A 3 -19.62 20.40 20.69
CA ASN A 3 -20.09 19.21 20.00
C ASN A 3 -19.23 18.97 18.76
N ILE A 4 -18.48 17.88 18.77
CA ILE A 4 -17.90 17.29 17.57
C ILE A 4 -18.95 16.31 17.08
N GLU A 5 -19.96 16.80 16.36
CA GLU A 5 -20.63 15.97 15.37
C GLU A 5 -19.64 15.85 14.20
N LYS A 6 -18.66 14.94 14.36
CA LYS A 6 -17.88 14.48 13.23
C LYS A 6 -18.88 13.70 12.39
N ASN A 7 -19.21 14.26 11.24
CA ASN A 7 -20.01 13.63 10.22
C ASN A 7 -19.33 12.30 9.88
N ASP A 8 -19.80 11.18 10.45
CA ASP A 8 -19.46 9.82 10.03
C ASP A 8 -20.17 9.54 8.69
N GLU A 9 -19.93 10.42 7.70
CA GLU A 9 -20.23 10.11 6.31
C GLU A 9 -19.32 8.95 5.96
N GLN A 10 -19.90 7.75 5.99
CA GLN A 10 -19.23 6.52 5.61
C GLN A 10 -18.80 6.66 4.17
N VAL A 11 -17.54 7.07 3.99
CA VAL A 11 -16.93 7.19 2.68
C VAL A 11 -16.93 5.80 2.05
N LEU A 12 -17.35 5.70 0.78
CA LEU A 12 -17.34 4.44 0.04
C LEU A 12 -15.98 3.73 0.18
N GLY A 13 -16.04 2.46 0.58
CA GLY A 13 -14.87 1.62 0.82
C GLY A 13 -14.21 1.78 2.19
N PHE A 14 -14.65 2.71 3.05
CA PHE A 14 -13.96 3.09 4.29
C PHE A 14 -12.52 3.57 4.04
N ALA A 15 -11.86 4.09 5.08
CA ALA A 15 -10.51 4.65 4.94
C ALA A 15 -9.47 3.62 4.47
N VAL A 16 -9.56 2.37 4.95
CA VAL A 16 -8.59 1.32 4.66
C VAL A 16 -8.57 0.96 3.18
N ASN A 17 -9.74 0.68 2.57
CA ASN A 17 -9.75 0.30 1.15
C ASN A 17 -9.39 1.48 0.26
N ARG A 18 -9.67 2.73 0.65
CA ARG A 18 -9.22 3.89 -0.15
C ARG A 18 -7.70 3.98 -0.24
N LEU A 19 -6.99 3.71 0.85
CA LEU A 19 -5.52 3.67 0.83
C LEU A 19 -5.01 2.45 0.04
N GLN A 20 -5.64 1.29 0.23
CA GLN A 20 -5.28 0.08 -0.51
C GLN A 20 -5.49 0.22 -2.03
N PHE A 21 -6.61 0.80 -2.46
CA PHE A 21 -6.92 0.97 -3.87
C PHE A 21 -6.11 2.08 -4.53
N ALA A 22 -5.71 3.11 -3.78
CA ALA A 22 -4.74 4.09 -4.28
C ALA A 22 -3.40 3.42 -4.62
N LEU A 23 -2.93 2.51 -3.76
CA LEU A 23 -1.73 1.72 -4.03
C LEU A 23 -1.94 0.77 -5.21
N LEU A 24 -3.06 0.02 -5.24
CA LEU A 24 -3.36 -0.93 -6.31
C LEU A 24 -3.46 -0.24 -7.69
N ALA A 25 -4.10 0.93 -7.76
CA ALA A 25 -4.23 1.67 -9.01
C ALA A 25 -2.86 2.07 -9.57
N GLU A 26 -1.93 2.49 -8.71
CA GLU A 26 -0.58 2.84 -9.15
C GLU A 26 0.26 1.62 -9.49
N THR A 27 0.19 0.56 -8.68
CA THR A 27 0.81 -0.74 -9.00
C THR A 27 0.36 -1.23 -10.39
N TRP A 28 -0.94 -1.16 -10.68
CA TRP A 28 -1.47 -1.55 -11.98
C TRP A 28 -0.86 -0.74 -13.13
N ARG A 29 -0.84 0.61 -13.02
CA ARG A 29 -0.27 1.48 -14.06
C ARG A 29 1.20 1.17 -14.31
N LEU A 30 1.99 1.06 -13.24
CA LEU A 30 3.43 0.81 -13.35
C LEU A 30 3.75 -0.55 -14.00
N VAL A 31 2.94 -1.59 -13.73
CA VAL A 31 3.08 -2.91 -14.38
C VAL A 31 2.57 -2.88 -15.82
N ALA A 32 1.47 -2.16 -16.08
CA ALA A 32 0.92 -2.00 -17.42
C ALA A 32 1.92 -1.31 -18.36
N ASP A 33 2.56 -0.24 -17.88
CA ASP A 33 3.55 0.56 -18.61
C ASP A 33 4.96 -0.05 -18.62
N ASP A 34 5.13 -1.29 -18.11
CA ASP A 34 6.41 -2.01 -18.03
C ASP A 34 7.53 -1.23 -17.29
N VAL A 35 7.14 -0.35 -16.36
CA VAL A 35 8.08 0.42 -15.52
C VAL A 35 8.75 -0.49 -14.48
N ILE A 36 8.02 -1.48 -13.97
CA ILE A 36 8.48 -2.43 -12.95
C ILE A 36 7.64 -3.72 -13.02
N GLY A 37 8.29 -4.87 -12.80
CA GLY A 37 7.62 -6.18 -12.75
C GLY A 37 6.82 -6.40 -11.46
N VAL A 38 5.94 -7.40 -11.46
CA VAL A 38 5.01 -7.67 -10.35
C VAL A 38 5.78 -8.04 -9.08
N ALA A 39 6.77 -8.93 -9.20
CA ALA A 39 7.62 -9.34 -8.08
C ALA A 39 8.45 -8.19 -7.50
N ASP A 40 8.89 -7.26 -8.33
CA ASP A 40 9.67 -6.11 -7.89
C ASP A 40 8.80 -5.05 -7.20
N VAL A 41 7.55 -4.84 -7.64
CA VAL A 41 6.58 -4.03 -6.89
C VAL A 41 6.35 -4.62 -5.50
N ASP A 42 6.16 -5.93 -5.43
CA ASP A 42 6.04 -6.66 -4.16
C ASP A 42 7.29 -6.50 -3.29
N ALA A 43 8.49 -6.45 -3.86
CA ALA A 43 9.73 -6.21 -3.13
C ALA A 43 9.83 -4.77 -2.60
N VAL A 44 9.46 -3.76 -3.42
CA VAL A 44 9.38 -2.35 -2.99
C VAL A 44 8.45 -2.21 -1.78
N MET A 45 7.33 -2.92 -1.79
CA MET A 45 6.41 -2.93 -0.66
C MET A 45 6.94 -3.77 0.51
N SER A 46 7.16 -5.07 0.34
CA SER A 46 7.48 -5.97 1.45
C SER A 46 8.84 -5.69 2.12
N ALA A 47 9.83 -5.22 1.37
CA ALA A 47 11.17 -4.91 1.87
C ALA A 47 11.43 -3.41 2.07
N GLY A 48 10.67 -2.52 1.43
CA GLY A 48 10.86 -1.07 1.49
C GLY A 48 9.82 -0.32 2.33
N LEU A 49 8.61 -0.13 1.78
CA LEU A 49 7.54 0.67 2.41
C LEU A 49 6.76 -0.09 3.50
N GLY A 50 6.70 -1.40 3.43
CA GLY A 50 5.95 -2.28 4.34
C GLY A 50 6.48 -2.25 5.77
N PRO A 51 7.80 -2.44 6.01
CA PRO A 51 8.34 -2.43 7.36
C PRO A 51 8.06 -1.14 8.13
N ARG A 52 8.14 0.03 7.48
CA ARG A 52 7.76 1.31 8.13
C ARG A 52 6.27 1.35 8.47
N TYR A 53 5.41 0.89 7.55
CA TYR A 53 3.96 0.91 7.75
C TYR A 53 3.45 -0.17 8.70
N ALA A 54 4.26 -1.17 9.01
CA ALA A 54 3.99 -2.09 10.12
C ALA A 54 4.01 -1.38 11.48
N PHE A 55 4.77 -0.27 11.63
CA PHE A 55 4.97 0.41 12.91
C PHE A 55 4.38 1.83 12.96
N ASN A 56 4.51 2.60 11.88
CA ASN A 56 4.04 3.99 11.79
C ASN A 56 3.05 4.17 10.64
N GLY A 57 1.97 4.90 10.89
CA GLY A 57 1.07 5.31 9.81
C GLY A 57 1.73 6.29 8.83
N PRO A 58 1.10 6.61 7.68
CA PRO A 58 1.64 7.55 6.71
C PRO A 58 1.84 8.97 7.29
N CYS A 59 0.98 9.41 8.22
CA CYS A 59 1.11 10.72 8.87
C CYS A 59 2.32 10.81 9.80
N GLU A 60 2.56 9.78 10.61
CA GLU A 60 3.74 9.70 11.48
C GLU A 60 5.02 9.56 10.64
N THR A 61 4.97 8.77 9.57
CA THR A 61 6.06 8.64 8.61
C THR A 61 6.43 10.00 7.99
N VAL A 62 5.45 10.81 7.58
CA VAL A 62 5.68 12.19 7.13
C VAL A 62 6.35 13.04 8.21
N HIS A 63 5.90 12.93 9.46
CA HIS A 63 6.47 13.68 10.57
C HIS A 63 7.95 13.30 10.82
N LEU A 64 8.28 12.01 10.72
CA LEU A 64 9.60 11.45 11.04
C LEU A 64 10.59 11.48 9.87
N ASN A 65 10.12 11.54 8.62
CA ASN A 65 10.99 11.65 7.43
C ASN A 65 11.57 13.06 7.22
N ALA A 66 11.24 14.00 8.09
CA ALA A 66 11.79 15.34 8.15
C ALA A 66 11.86 15.81 9.62
N PHE A 67 12.15 17.08 9.84
CA PHE A 67 12.05 17.67 11.18
C PHE A 67 10.61 18.13 11.46
N GLY A 68 9.66 17.19 11.36
CA GLY A 68 8.23 17.40 11.55
C GLY A 68 7.46 17.74 10.26
N VAL A 69 6.12 17.70 10.37
CA VAL A 69 5.18 17.82 9.23
C VAL A 69 5.41 19.08 8.39
N ARG A 70 5.66 20.23 9.04
CA ARG A 70 5.87 21.51 8.32
C ARG A 70 7.14 21.48 7.48
N ASP A 71 8.22 20.94 8.01
CA ASP A 71 9.48 20.83 7.27
C ASP A 71 9.37 19.81 6.13
N TYR A 72 8.65 18.70 6.34
CA TYR A 72 8.39 17.73 5.28
C TYR A 72 7.70 18.37 4.07
N PHE A 73 6.55 19.03 4.29
CA PHE A 73 5.80 19.62 3.16
C PHE A 73 6.54 20.80 2.54
N ARG A 74 7.31 21.58 3.31
CA ARG A 74 8.18 22.62 2.73
C ARG A 74 9.20 22.05 1.74
N ARG A 75 9.76 20.87 2.03
CA ARG A 75 10.80 20.23 1.20
C ARG A 75 10.22 19.43 0.04
N TYR A 76 9.18 18.64 0.30
CA TYR A 76 8.79 17.56 -0.59
C TYR A 76 7.42 17.78 -1.26
N ALA A 77 6.60 18.74 -0.82
CA ALA A 77 5.26 18.92 -1.39
C ALA A 77 5.31 19.12 -2.91
N GLN A 78 6.24 19.93 -3.42
CA GLN A 78 6.37 20.15 -4.86
C GLN A 78 6.68 18.86 -5.62
N GLY A 79 7.64 18.07 -5.14
CA GLY A 79 7.99 16.80 -5.77
C GLY A 79 6.86 15.78 -5.71
N VAL A 80 6.19 15.68 -4.55
CA VAL A 80 5.01 14.82 -4.38
C VAL A 80 3.90 15.22 -5.34
N THR A 81 3.58 16.51 -5.46
CA THR A 81 2.57 17.00 -6.40
C THR A 81 2.96 16.75 -7.85
N THR A 82 4.23 16.93 -8.22
CA THR A 82 4.71 16.62 -9.57
C THR A 82 4.50 15.15 -9.91
N VAL A 83 4.89 14.23 -9.03
CA VAL A 83 4.68 12.79 -9.24
C VAL A 83 3.19 12.44 -9.31
N LEU A 84 2.36 12.99 -8.40
CA LEU A 84 0.93 12.73 -8.40
C LEU A 84 0.22 13.24 -9.66
N ASN A 85 0.70 14.33 -10.25
CA ASN A 85 0.16 14.86 -11.52
C ASN A 85 0.60 14.04 -12.74
N ASP A 86 1.69 13.29 -12.62
CA ASP A 86 2.20 12.38 -13.66
C ASP A 86 1.51 11.01 -13.61
N MET A 87 0.90 10.66 -12.47
CA MET A 87 0.09 9.44 -12.36
C MET A 87 -1.09 9.47 -13.34
N GLY A 88 -1.26 8.36 -14.05
CA GLY A 88 -2.37 8.18 -14.99
C GLY A 88 -3.76 8.16 -14.33
N GLY A 89 -4.79 8.08 -15.17
CA GLY A 89 -6.19 8.01 -14.73
C GLY A 89 -6.52 6.76 -13.90
N VAL A 90 -7.78 6.65 -13.47
CA VAL A 90 -8.30 5.46 -12.77
C VAL A 90 -8.28 4.27 -13.74
N PRO A 91 -7.56 3.17 -13.45
CA PRO A 91 -7.58 1.98 -14.29
C PRO A 91 -8.96 1.31 -14.25
N ASP A 92 -9.36 0.69 -15.36
CA ASP A 92 -10.57 -0.16 -15.41
C ASP A 92 -10.32 -1.61 -14.95
N PHE A 93 -9.04 -1.97 -14.73
CA PHE A 93 -8.57 -3.29 -14.32
C PHE A 93 -8.99 -4.44 -15.24
N SER A 94 -9.17 -4.16 -16.54
CA SER A 94 -9.69 -5.13 -17.52
C SER A 94 -8.69 -5.56 -18.60
N ASP A 95 -7.49 -4.97 -18.63
CA ASP A 95 -6.45 -5.36 -19.60
C ASP A 95 -5.90 -6.76 -19.29
N GLU A 96 -6.34 -7.75 -20.06
CA GLU A 96 -5.92 -9.16 -19.95
C GLU A 96 -4.41 -9.35 -20.09
N SER A 97 -3.72 -8.50 -20.84
CA SER A 97 -2.26 -8.60 -20.97
C SER A 97 -1.57 -8.24 -19.65
N VAL A 98 -2.12 -7.29 -18.90
CA VAL A 98 -1.63 -6.91 -17.57
C VAL A 98 -1.96 -8.00 -16.56
N ILE A 99 -3.20 -8.53 -16.56
CA ILE A 99 -3.59 -9.67 -15.71
C ILE A 99 -2.64 -10.85 -15.93
N GLN A 100 -2.33 -11.17 -17.19
CA GLN A 100 -1.43 -12.26 -17.52
C GLN A 100 -0.01 -12.06 -16.96
N LYS A 101 0.49 -10.81 -16.87
CA LYS A 101 1.77 -10.49 -16.20
C LYS A 101 1.70 -10.87 -14.72
N PHE A 102 0.65 -10.46 -14.00
CA PHE A 102 0.42 -10.84 -12.60
C PHE A 102 0.38 -12.35 -12.42
N GLU A 103 -0.42 -13.06 -13.22
CA GLU A 103 -0.54 -14.52 -13.11
C GLU A 103 0.79 -15.22 -13.39
N SER A 104 1.53 -14.77 -14.41
CA SER A 104 2.80 -15.40 -14.80
C SER A 104 3.88 -15.32 -13.73
N GLU A 105 3.87 -14.27 -12.91
CA GLU A 105 4.82 -14.08 -11.82
C GLU A 105 4.32 -14.65 -10.48
N LEU A 106 3.00 -14.60 -10.21
CA LEU A 106 2.43 -15.01 -8.93
C LEU A 106 2.10 -16.50 -8.87
N GLU A 107 1.54 -17.11 -9.92
CA GLU A 107 1.14 -18.52 -9.88
C GLU A 107 2.31 -19.47 -9.58
N PRO A 108 3.53 -19.30 -10.15
CA PRO A 108 4.68 -20.12 -9.79
C PRO A 108 5.16 -19.94 -8.34
N LYS A 109 4.93 -18.75 -7.75
CA LYS A 109 5.37 -18.39 -6.40
C LYS A 109 4.33 -18.80 -5.33
N MET A 110 3.05 -18.69 -5.66
CA MET A 110 1.91 -18.92 -4.76
C MET A 110 0.74 -19.52 -5.53
N SER A 111 0.85 -20.80 -5.87
CA SER A 111 -0.13 -21.46 -6.73
C SER A 111 -1.54 -21.42 -6.15
N THR A 112 -2.51 -21.11 -7.01
CA THR A 112 -3.94 -21.13 -6.68
C THR A 112 -4.41 -22.50 -6.19
N ALA A 113 -3.77 -23.60 -6.65
CA ALA A 113 -4.05 -24.95 -6.16
C ALA A 113 -3.75 -25.14 -4.66
N LYS A 114 -2.92 -24.27 -4.06
CA LYS A 114 -2.52 -24.28 -2.65
C LYS A 114 -2.89 -22.98 -1.93
N ILE A 115 -3.86 -22.23 -2.44
CA ILE A 115 -4.15 -20.89 -1.94
C ILE A 115 -4.48 -20.85 -0.43
N THR A 116 -5.14 -21.89 0.09
CA THR A 116 -5.47 -22.01 1.51
C THR A 116 -4.22 -22.20 2.38
N GLU A 117 -3.22 -22.95 1.92
CA GLU A 117 -1.94 -23.12 2.60
C GLU A 117 -1.18 -21.78 2.65
N HIS A 118 -1.11 -21.07 1.51
CA HIS A 118 -0.46 -19.75 1.45
C HIS A 118 -1.16 -18.69 2.31
N GLN A 119 -2.50 -18.72 2.38
CA GLN A 119 -3.27 -17.86 3.28
C GLN A 119 -2.98 -18.16 4.75
N ALA A 120 -2.92 -19.44 5.13
CA ALA A 120 -2.59 -19.86 6.49
C ALA A 120 -1.15 -19.44 6.88
N GLU A 121 -0.19 -19.57 5.97
CA GLU A 121 1.19 -19.10 6.19
C GLU A 121 1.24 -17.58 6.42
N ARG A 122 0.48 -16.80 5.63
CA ARG A 122 0.37 -15.34 5.81
C ARG A 122 -0.23 -15.01 7.18
N GLU A 123 -1.31 -15.69 7.57
CA GLU A 123 -1.96 -15.47 8.87
C GLU A 123 -1.03 -15.77 10.04
N ALA A 124 -0.28 -16.87 9.98
CA ALA A 124 0.74 -17.18 10.98
C ALA A 124 1.79 -16.06 11.10
N LYS A 125 2.28 -15.51 9.99
CA LYS A 125 3.21 -14.37 9.99
C LYS A 125 2.58 -13.10 10.57
N LEU A 126 1.30 -12.84 10.28
CA LEU A 126 0.57 -11.69 10.84
C LEU A 126 0.39 -11.81 12.35
N VAL A 127 0.18 -13.02 12.88
CA VAL A 127 0.15 -13.28 14.33
C VAL A 127 1.48 -12.91 14.98
N GLU A 128 2.62 -13.27 14.36
CA GLU A 128 3.94 -12.91 14.88
C GLU A 128 4.17 -11.39 14.87
N ILE A 129 3.76 -10.69 13.82
CA ILE A 129 3.81 -9.21 13.79
C ILE A 129 2.93 -8.62 14.90
N ALA A 130 1.72 -9.14 15.12
CA ALA A 130 0.84 -8.66 16.18
C ALA A 130 1.46 -8.84 17.58
N LYS A 131 2.11 -9.98 17.84
CA LYS A 131 2.87 -10.23 19.08
C LYS A 131 4.02 -9.23 19.23
N LEU A 132 4.79 -9.01 18.16
CA LEU A 132 5.89 -8.05 18.15
C LEU A 132 5.39 -6.64 18.49
N LYS A 133 4.33 -6.17 17.83
CA LYS A 133 3.75 -4.85 18.09
C LYS A 133 3.28 -4.71 19.53
N LYS A 134 2.59 -5.73 20.06
CA LYS A 134 2.19 -5.78 21.47
C LYS A 134 3.39 -5.66 22.42
N ASN A 135 4.49 -6.35 22.13
CA ASN A 135 5.72 -6.28 22.95
C ASN A 135 6.41 -4.92 22.87
N LEU A 136 6.27 -4.22 21.75
CA LEU A 136 6.79 -2.87 21.54
C LEU A 136 5.83 -1.77 22.06
N ASN A 137 4.67 -2.14 22.61
CA ASN A 137 3.59 -1.24 23.02
C ASN A 137 3.07 -0.35 21.88
N LEU A 138 2.93 -0.94 20.68
CA LEU A 138 2.37 -0.33 19.47
C LEU A 138 0.96 -0.84 19.17
#